data_AF-A0A945TMI1-F1
#
_entry.id   AF-A0A945TMI1-F1
#
_cell.length_a   1.000
_cell.length_b   1.000
_cell.length_c   1.000
_cell.angle_alpha   90.00
_cell.angle_beta   90.00
_cell.angle_gamma   90.00
#
_symmetry.space_group_name_H-M   'P 1'
#
loop_
_entity.id
_entity.type
_entity.pdbx_description
1 polymer ?
#
loop_
_entity_poly.entity_id
_entity_poly.type
_entity_poly.pdbx_seq_one_letter_code
_entity_poly.pdbx_strand_id
1 'polypeptide(L)'
;MPSYRSLFIELERALGKVLLPVDRDATEPVRLISSSAAFLDLTRSVAENVYVQNCCRTLHDPVELFPTLDALGKVKCECRTSDTLDVVAAEFLERVGETVIWLFSGVGSDTYEISTKSPTQAPLRGAKKVREA
;
A
#
# COMPACT_ATOMS: atom_id res chain seq x y z
N MET A 1 11.39 1.51 -2.53
CA MET A 1 10.62 0.29 -2.23
C MET A 1 10.25 0.32 -0.75
N PRO A 2 9.01 0.00 -0.38
CA PRO A 2 8.60 0.00 1.02
C PRO A 2 9.35 -1.11 1.80
N SER A 3 9.53 -0.90 3.11
CA SER A 3 9.91 -1.99 4.01
C SER A 3 8.72 -2.91 4.27
N TYR A 4 8.97 -4.13 4.74
CA TYR A 4 7.94 -5.06 5.20
C TYR A 4 6.97 -4.40 6.19
N ARG A 5 7.49 -3.73 7.22
CA ARG A 5 6.65 -2.99 8.19
C ARG A 5 5.85 -1.89 7.50
N SER A 6 6.48 -1.07 6.66
CA SER A 6 5.81 0.04 5.98
C SER A 6 4.68 -0.46 5.07
N LEU A 7 4.88 -1.59 4.39
CA LEU A 7 3.84 -2.20 3.56
C LEU A 7 2.59 -2.51 4.40
N PHE A 8 2.74 -3.24 5.51
CA PHE A 8 1.59 -3.60 6.37
C PHE A 8 0.92 -2.38 7.00
N ILE A 9 1.71 -1.36 7.35
CA ILE A 9 1.20 -0.09 7.84
C ILE A 9 0.29 0.60 6.80
N GLU A 10 0.71 0.64 5.53
CA GLU A 10 -0.07 1.26 4.46
C GLU A 10 -1.28 0.39 4.07
N LEU A 11 -1.13 -0.94 4.10
CA LEU A 11 -2.26 -1.85 3.93
C LEU A 11 -3.31 -1.66 5.02
N GLU A 12 -2.93 -1.47 6.29
CA GLU A 12 -3.89 -1.16 7.37
C GLU A 12 -4.61 0.15 7.09
N ARG A 13 -3.89 1.19 6.62
CA ARG A 13 -4.49 2.49 6.30
C ARG A 13 -5.52 2.39 5.19
N ALA A 14 -5.25 1.57 4.17
CA ALA A 14 -6.14 1.40 3.02
C ALA A 14 -7.31 0.45 3.28
N LEU A 15 -7.08 -0.66 3.99
CA LEU A 15 -8.07 -1.72 4.21
C LEU A 15 -8.86 -1.54 5.52
N GLY A 16 -8.31 -0.78 6.47
CA GLY A 16 -8.88 -0.53 7.76
C GLY A 16 -8.36 -1.45 8.86
N LYS A 17 -8.28 -0.89 10.08
CA LYS A 17 -7.73 -1.53 11.27
C LYS A 17 -8.46 -2.81 11.70
N VAL A 18 -9.72 -2.99 11.34
CA VAL A 18 -10.48 -4.20 11.70
C VAL A 18 -9.97 -5.43 10.93
N LEU A 19 -9.66 -5.25 9.64
CA LEU A 19 -9.23 -6.34 8.76
C LEU A 19 -7.74 -6.66 8.93
N LEU A 20 -6.92 -5.63 9.12
CA LEU A 20 -5.46 -5.75 9.20
C LEU A 20 -4.90 -4.91 10.36
N PRO A 21 -5.20 -5.23 11.64
CA PRO A 21 -4.67 -4.49 12.76
C PRO A 21 -3.17 -4.77 12.94
N VAL A 22 -2.35 -3.77 12.70
CA VAL A 22 -0.89 -3.79 12.85
C VAL A 22 -0.50 -3.29 14.24
N ASP A 23 0.25 -4.09 14.96
CA ASP A 23 0.92 -3.69 16.20
C ASP A 23 2.11 -2.77 15.85
N ARG A 24 1.95 -1.47 16.16
CA ARG A 24 2.95 -0.44 15.87
C ARG A 24 4.18 -0.51 16.77
N ASP A 25 4.17 -1.35 17.79
CA ASP A 25 5.29 -1.59 18.70
C ASP A 25 5.94 -2.96 18.50
N ALA A 26 5.44 -3.77 17.55
CA ALA A 26 6.00 -5.08 17.26
C ALA A 26 7.47 -4.97 16.81
N THR A 27 8.34 -5.74 17.46
CA THR A 27 9.76 -5.89 17.11
C THR A 27 10.04 -7.16 16.30
N GLU A 28 9.08 -8.08 16.26
CA GLU A 28 9.19 -9.38 15.58
C GLU A 28 8.06 -9.58 14.56
N PRO A 29 8.31 -10.29 13.43
CA PRO A 29 7.32 -10.54 12.39
C PRO A 29 6.04 -11.22 12.89
N VAL A 30 6.17 -12.22 13.76
CA VAL A 30 5.03 -12.97 14.31
C VAL A 30 4.08 -12.11 15.13
N ARG A 31 4.56 -10.98 15.66
CA ARG A 31 3.77 -10.04 16.46
C ARG A 31 3.20 -8.88 15.66
N LEU A 32 3.53 -8.75 14.37
CA LEU A 32 3.12 -7.61 13.57
C LEU A 32 1.59 -7.49 13.46
N ILE A 33 0.88 -8.62 13.36
CA ILE A 33 -0.58 -8.66 13.29
C ILE A 33 -1.15 -8.89 14.70
N SER A 34 -1.94 -7.93 15.17
CA SER A 34 -2.67 -8.02 16.44
C SER A 34 -3.66 -9.19 16.43
N SER A 35 -3.88 -9.80 17.60
CA SER A 35 -4.88 -10.86 17.79
C SER A 35 -6.33 -10.39 17.59
N SER A 36 -6.57 -9.09 17.44
CA SER A 36 -7.88 -8.50 17.19
C SER A 36 -8.31 -8.51 15.71
N ALA A 37 -7.54 -9.13 14.83
CA ALA A 37 -7.85 -9.21 13.40
C ALA A 37 -9.11 -10.04 13.14
N ALA A 38 -9.98 -9.57 12.24
CA ALA A 38 -11.21 -10.28 11.87
C ALA A 38 -10.95 -11.69 11.32
N PHE A 39 -9.85 -11.88 10.58
CA PHE A 39 -9.44 -13.15 10.00
C PHE A 39 -8.05 -13.57 10.49
N LEU A 40 -7.86 -13.67 11.80
CA LEU A 40 -6.53 -13.76 12.43
C LEU A 40 -5.54 -14.71 11.75
N ASP A 41 -5.93 -15.96 11.53
CA ASP A 41 -5.04 -16.98 10.95
C ASP A 41 -4.67 -16.66 9.50
N LEU A 42 -5.65 -16.19 8.72
CA LEU A 42 -5.42 -15.76 7.35
C LEU A 42 -4.48 -14.55 7.30
N THR A 43 -4.74 -13.54 8.12
CA THR A 43 -3.96 -12.30 8.16
C THR A 43 -2.51 -12.56 8.57
N ARG A 44 -2.30 -13.46 9.54
CA ARG A 44 -0.95 -13.91 9.94
C ARG A 44 -0.27 -14.73 8.85
N SER A 45 -0.99 -15.62 8.18
CA SER A 45 -0.46 -16.39 7.05
C SER A 45 -0.01 -15.48 5.90
N VAL A 46 -0.77 -14.43 5.60
CA VAL A 46 -0.36 -13.38 4.65
C VAL A 46 0.93 -12.71 5.11
N ALA A 47 0.99 -12.26 6.36
CA ALA A 47 2.17 -11.60 6.91
C ALA A 47 3.42 -12.49 6.85
N GLU A 48 3.29 -13.76 7.24
CA GLU A 48 4.38 -14.74 7.21
C GLU A 48 4.84 -15.04 5.79
N ASN A 49 3.92 -15.35 4.87
CA ASN A 49 4.28 -15.67 3.50
C ASN A 49 4.93 -14.47 2.79
N VAL A 50 4.45 -13.24 3.03
CA VAL A 50 5.09 -12.04 2.46
C VAL A 50 6.51 -11.89 3.02
N TYR A 51 6.71 -12.11 4.31
CA TYR A 51 8.03 -12.04 4.93
C TYR A 51 9.01 -13.06 4.34
N VAL A 52 8.57 -14.32 4.22
CA VAL A 52 9.38 -15.43 3.70
C VAL A 52 9.67 -15.26 2.22
N GLN A 53 8.66 -14.97 1.39
CA GLN A 53 8.81 -14.88 -0.06
C GLN A 53 9.70 -13.71 -0.48
N ASN A 54 9.73 -12.62 0.31
CA ASN A 54 10.64 -11.49 0.12
C ASN A 54 12.03 -11.70 0.75
N CYS A 55 12.31 -12.86 1.33
CA CYS A 55 13.57 -13.18 2.03
C CYS A 55 13.91 -12.19 3.17
N CYS A 56 12.90 -11.63 3.84
CA CYS A 56 13.11 -10.69 4.93
C CYS A 56 13.78 -11.40 6.13
N ARG A 57 14.68 -10.68 6.80
CA ARG A 57 15.36 -11.03 8.05
C ARG A 57 14.99 -10.08 9.18
N THR A 58 14.52 -8.88 8.86
CA THR A 58 13.99 -7.89 9.80
C THR A 58 12.71 -7.26 9.29
N LEU A 59 11.97 -6.59 10.18
CA LEU A 59 10.78 -5.81 9.81
C LEU A 59 11.05 -4.62 8.90
N HIS A 60 12.32 -4.19 8.81
CA HIS A 60 12.74 -3.03 8.02
C HIS A 60 13.29 -3.41 6.65
N ASP A 61 13.38 -4.72 6.37
CA ASP A 61 13.88 -5.20 5.10
C ASP A 61 12.91 -4.83 3.96
N PRO A 62 13.44 -4.55 2.76
CA PRO A 62 12.62 -4.16 1.63
C PRO A 62 11.73 -5.31 1.18
N VAL A 63 10.59 -4.97 0.60
CA VAL A 63 9.71 -5.91 -0.10
C VAL A 63 9.54 -5.47 -1.56
N GLU A 64 9.37 -6.45 -2.43
CA GLU A 64 9.19 -6.27 -3.85
C GLU A 64 7.77 -6.70 -4.28
N LEU A 65 7.29 -6.13 -5.39
CA LEU A 65 5.92 -6.35 -5.85
C LEU A 65 5.65 -7.83 -6.16
N PHE A 66 6.43 -8.44 -7.05
CA PHE A 66 6.15 -9.80 -7.51
C PHE A 66 6.27 -10.86 -6.41
N PRO A 67 7.33 -10.89 -5.58
CA PRO A 67 7.39 -11.81 -4.43
C PRO A 67 6.23 -11.61 -3.45
N THR A 68 5.77 -10.37 -3.25
CA THR A 68 4.60 -10.09 -2.41
C THR A 68 3.32 -10.65 -3.02
N LEU A 69 3.10 -10.48 -4.33
CA LEU A 69 1.94 -11.06 -5.02
C LEU A 69 1.99 -12.60 -5.06
N ASP A 70 3.17 -13.18 -5.25
CA ASP A 70 3.38 -14.64 -5.20
C ASP A 70 3.02 -15.20 -3.82
N ALA A 71 3.39 -14.50 -2.74
CA ALA A 71 3.00 -14.86 -1.38
C ALA A 71 1.48 -14.88 -1.20
N LEU A 72 0.77 -13.86 -1.71
CA LEU A 72 -0.70 -13.82 -1.66
C LEU A 72 -1.33 -14.96 -2.48
N GLY A 73 -0.77 -15.23 -3.67
CA GLY A 73 -1.18 -16.34 -4.52
C GLY A 73 -1.04 -17.69 -3.82
N LYS A 74 0.08 -17.90 -3.11
CA LYS A 74 0.32 -19.11 -2.32
C LYS A 74 -0.71 -19.27 -1.19
N VAL A 75 -0.94 -18.23 -0.39
CA VAL A 75 -1.95 -18.25 0.69
C VAL A 75 -3.34 -18.59 0.14
N LYS A 76 -3.72 -17.97 -0.97
CA LYS A 76 -5.00 -18.23 -1.65
C LYS A 76 -5.13 -19.69 -2.10
N CYS A 77 -4.06 -20.29 -2.64
CA CYS A 77 -4.03 -21.70 -3.03
C CYS A 77 -4.14 -22.64 -1.82
N GLU A 78 -3.42 -22.35 -0.73
CA GLU A 78 -3.47 -23.14 0.50
C GLU A 78 -4.88 -23.14 1.10
N CYS A 79 -5.49 -21.96 1.24
CA CYS A 79 -6.83 -21.83 1.83
C CYS A 79 -7.93 -22.48 0.98
N ARG A 80 -7.77 -22.50 -0.35
CA ARG A 80 -8.66 -23.25 -1.26
C ARG A 80 -8.53 -24.76 -1.10
N THR A 81 -7.33 -25.24 -0.81
CA THR A 81 -7.06 -26.68 -0.68
C THR A 81 -7.60 -27.23 0.64
N SER A 82 -7.62 -26.40 1.69
CA SER A 82 -8.14 -26.76 3.02
C SER A 82 -9.65 -26.55 3.18
N ASP A 83 -10.37 -26.06 2.17
CA ASP A 83 -11.78 -25.66 2.22
C ASP A 83 -12.08 -24.63 3.34
N THR A 84 -11.08 -23.83 3.71
CA THR A 84 -11.17 -22.83 4.78
C THR A 84 -11.34 -21.40 4.26
N LEU A 85 -11.41 -21.23 2.93
CA LEU A 85 -11.57 -19.91 2.31
C LEU A 85 -13.03 -19.62 2.02
N ASP A 86 -13.70 -18.92 2.93
CA ASP A 86 -15.01 -18.35 2.65
C ASP A 86 -14.92 -17.18 1.64
N VAL A 87 -16.07 -16.76 1.10
CA VAL A 87 -16.15 -15.70 0.08
C VAL A 87 -15.60 -14.36 0.59
N VAL A 88 -15.81 -14.04 1.87
CA VAL A 88 -15.39 -12.76 2.46
C VAL A 88 -13.87 -12.74 2.68
N ALA A 89 -13.31 -13.86 3.13
CA ALA A 89 -11.88 -14.07 3.25
C ALA A 89 -11.17 -14.03 1.88
N ALA A 90 -11.79 -14.61 0.85
CA ALA A 90 -11.29 -14.50 -0.52
C ALA A 90 -11.30 -13.05 -1.02
N GLU A 91 -12.40 -12.32 -0.82
CA GLU A 91 -12.50 -10.90 -1.18
C GLU A 91 -11.45 -10.05 -0.44
N PHE A 92 -11.20 -10.34 0.83
CA PHE A 92 -10.13 -9.69 1.59
C PHE A 92 -8.76 -9.89 0.92
N LEU A 93 -8.40 -11.12 0.52
CA LEU A 93 -7.14 -11.39 -0.17
C LEU A 93 -7.03 -10.64 -1.51
N GLU A 94 -8.10 -10.57 -2.29
CA GLU A 94 -8.10 -9.80 -3.54
C GLU A 94 -7.83 -8.32 -3.26
N ARG A 95 -8.50 -7.73 -2.27
CA ARG A 95 -8.30 -6.32 -1.90
C ARG A 95 -6.88 -6.05 -1.39
N VAL A 96 -6.27 -7.00 -0.68
CA VAL A 96 -4.85 -6.89 -0.31
C VAL A 96 -3.99 -6.84 -1.58
N GLY A 97 -4.20 -7.74 -2.54
CA GLY A 97 -3.46 -7.77 -3.80
C GLY A 97 -3.60 -6.48 -4.62
N GLU A 98 -4.84 -5.99 -4.79
CA GLU A 98 -5.12 -4.72 -5.46
C GLU A 98 -4.41 -3.54 -4.77
N THR A 99 -4.45 -3.50 -3.44
CA THR A 99 -3.81 -2.44 -2.66
C THR A 99 -2.29 -2.50 -2.78
N VAL A 100 -1.69 -3.70 -2.76
CA VAL A 100 -0.25 -3.88 -3.01
C VAL A 100 0.12 -3.34 -4.40
N ILE A 101 -0.62 -3.69 -5.45
CA ILE A 101 -0.37 -3.18 -6.80
C ILE A 101 -0.46 -1.66 -6.84
N TRP A 102 -1.48 -1.08 -6.21
CA TRP A 102 -1.65 0.37 -6.14
C TRP A 102 -0.49 1.06 -5.42
N LEU A 103 -0.07 0.55 -4.26
CA LEU A 103 1.05 1.08 -3.48
C LEU A 103 2.36 1.07 -4.27
N PHE A 104 2.65 -0.01 -5.00
CA PHE A 104 3.86 -0.10 -5.81
C PHE A 104 3.78 0.72 -7.12
N SER A 105 2.57 0.96 -7.64
CA SER A 105 2.36 1.83 -8.82
C SER A 105 2.54 3.31 -8.49
N GLY A 106 2.21 3.73 -7.26
CA GLY A 106 2.38 5.11 -6.78
C GLY A 106 3.83 5.49 -6.44
N VAL A 107 4.68 4.52 -6.12
CA VAL A 107 6.11 4.75 -5.76
C VAL A 107 6.96 5.18 -6.96
N GLY A 108 6.41 5.15 -8.18
CA GLY A 108 7.01 5.75 -9.39
C GLY A 108 6.48 7.14 -9.76
N SER A 109 5.63 7.77 -8.93
CA SER A 109 4.97 9.04 -9.22
C SER A 109 5.45 10.25 -8.38
N ASP A 110 6.60 10.14 -7.71
CA ASP A 110 7.28 11.31 -7.09
C ASP A 110 8.07 12.16 -8.12
N THR A 111 7.48 12.37 -9.30
CA THR A 111 7.90 13.44 -10.21
C THR A 111 6.67 14.14 -10.78
N TYR A 112 6.04 14.94 -9.95
CA TYR A 112 5.50 16.22 -10.39
C TYR A 112 5.50 17.19 -9.22
N GLU A 113 6.53 18.05 -9.18
CA GLU A 113 6.34 19.37 -8.59
C GLU A 113 5.21 20.04 -9.38
N ILE A 114 4.05 20.21 -8.76
CA ILE A 114 3.08 21.19 -9.24
C ILE A 114 3.69 22.57 -8.97
N SER A 115 4.45 23.07 -9.93
CA SER A 115 4.84 24.47 -10.00
C SER A 115 3.58 25.30 -10.16
N THR A 116 3.12 25.90 -9.06
CA THR A 116 1.93 26.77 -8.98
C THR A 116 2.15 28.16 -9.57
N LYS A 117 2.98 28.30 -10.61
CA LYS A 117 3.06 29.56 -11.35
C LYS A 117 1.87 29.68 -12.30
N SER A 118 0.82 30.32 -11.80
CA SER A 118 -0.32 30.81 -12.56
C SER A 118 0.11 31.57 -13.83
N PRO A 119 -0.57 31.38 -14.98
CA PRO A 119 -0.26 32.11 -16.19
C PRO A 119 -0.56 33.59 -15.97
N THR A 120 0.49 34.41 -16.08
CA THR A 120 0.40 35.87 -16.08
C THR A 120 -0.54 36.30 -17.20
N GLN A 121 -1.65 36.93 -16.83
CA GLN A 121 -2.58 37.56 -17.76
C GLN A 121 -1.85 38.55 -18.67
N ALA A 122 -2.01 38.40 -19.98
CA ALA A 122 -1.60 39.37 -20.97
C ALA A 122 -2.35 40.70 -20.76
N PRO A 123 -1.69 41.88 -20.82
CA PRO A 123 -2.40 43.14 -20.77
C PRO A 123 -3.10 43.41 -22.11
N LEU A 124 -4.42 43.59 -22.02
CA LEU A 124 -5.28 44.12 -23.08
C LEU A 124 -4.85 45.55 -23.44
N ARG A 125 -4.75 45.76 -24.76
CA ARG A 125 -4.49 47.03 -25.44
C ARG A 125 -5.64 48.02 -25.15
N GLY A 126 -5.32 49.18 -24.58
CA GLY A 126 -6.25 50.31 -24.37
C GLY A 126 -5.59 51.64 -24.75
N ALA A 127 -6.33 52.49 -25.46
CA ALA A 127 -5.84 53.58 -26.29
C ALA A 127 -5.61 54.94 -25.59
N LYS A 128 -4.70 55.73 -26.21
CA LYS A 128 -4.59 57.21 -26.30
C LYS A 128 -4.88 58.09 -25.06
N LYS A 129 -3.89 58.94 -24.71
CA LYS A 129 -4.12 60.39 -24.59
C LYS A 129 -2.84 61.22 -24.83
N VAL A 130 -3.04 62.30 -25.57
CA VAL A 130 -2.11 63.36 -26.00
C VAL A 130 -1.87 64.37 -24.87
N ARG A 131 -0.63 64.90 -24.75
CA ARG A 131 -0.24 66.33 -24.49
C ARG A 131 1.25 66.41 -24.07
N GLU A 132 2.10 67.01 -24.89
CA GLU A 132 2.64 68.40 -24.80
C GLU A 132 3.71 68.59 -23.71
N ALA A 133 4.97 68.79 -24.14
CA ALA A 133 5.83 69.94 -23.85
C ALA A 133 7.01 69.95 -24.84
#